data_AF-A0A8H4CSE2-F1
#
_entry.id   AF-A0A8H4CSE2-F1
#
_cell.length_a   1.000
_cell.length_b   1.000
_cell.length_c   1.000
_cell.angle_alpha   90.00
_cell.angle_beta   90.00
_cell.angle_gamma   90.00
#
_symmetry.space_group_name_H-M   'P 1'
#
loop_
_entity.id
_entity.type
_entity.pdbx_description
1 polymer ?
#
loop_
_entity_poly.entity_id
_entity_poly.type
_entity_poly.pdbx_seq_one_letter_code
_entity_poly.pdbx_strand_id
1 'polypeptide(L)'
;MANQFELFTSLRFDPGLLGIPKRRLANAGWNAKMTSPYYMLDLHRDRMLRAATHWNWTPAVETIAGETGLQNLADAVETFLAQHGKETPLRVKVLLTSDGKLSCEASPVPPVPLQNLFPERLPPPGSSKETSDPSEEPLMEVVVDNTETSQSEYTHFKTTKRAMYDTARDRARIAPTDRKEVLLVNSRDGTIMEGSLTTPWFWRNAGAVVKMEPLADGLLKGEYPDVSRHLGLPADCVLRNLAAEEEVKAGSLVDGEPCWISNGVRGFTFGKVRLSAA
;
A
#
# COMPACT_ATOMS: atom_id res chain seq x y z
N MET A 1 29.77 0.42 6.82
CA MET A 1 29.43 0.91 5.47
C MET A 1 28.01 1.44 5.56
N ALA A 2 27.78 2.72 5.24
CA ALA A 2 26.44 3.30 5.29
C ALA A 2 25.50 2.47 4.43
N ASN A 3 24.33 2.13 4.96
CA ASN A 3 23.30 1.43 4.21
C ASN A 3 22.94 2.26 2.97
N GLN A 4 23.30 1.77 1.78
CA GLN A 4 23.14 2.48 0.50
C GLN A 4 21.68 2.39 0.00
N PHE A 5 20.71 2.74 0.85
CA PHE A 5 19.29 2.78 0.52
C PHE A 5 18.54 3.77 1.41
N GLU A 6 17.32 4.11 1.02
CA GLU A 6 16.42 4.99 1.75
C GLU A 6 15.11 4.26 2.01
N LEU A 7 14.43 4.64 3.09
CA LEU A 7 13.03 4.30 3.28
C LEU A 7 12.18 5.20 2.41
N PHE A 8 11.04 4.71 1.94
CA PHE A 8 10.12 5.59 1.25
C PHE A 8 8.66 5.25 1.48
N THR A 9 7.83 6.26 1.27
CA THR A 9 6.38 6.13 1.21
C THR A 9 5.88 6.76 -0.10
N SER A 10 4.73 6.32 -0.58
CA SER A 10 4.02 6.98 -1.68
C SER A 10 2.59 7.19 -1.24
N LEU A 11 2.19 8.46 -1.14
CA LEU A 11 0.89 8.91 -0.66
C LEU A 11 0.16 9.70 -1.75
N ARG A 12 -1.16 9.79 -1.63
CA ARG A 12 -1.99 10.68 -2.44
C ARG A 12 -2.07 12.05 -1.77
N PHE A 13 -1.65 13.08 -2.50
CA PHE A 13 -2.12 14.44 -2.27
C PHE A 13 -3.34 14.69 -3.14
N ASP A 14 -4.43 15.19 -2.56
CA ASP A 14 -5.64 15.53 -3.27
C ASP A 14 -6.42 16.63 -2.51
N PRO A 15 -6.57 17.83 -3.10
CA PRO A 15 -7.34 18.91 -2.47
C PRO A 15 -8.78 18.53 -2.13
N GLY A 16 -9.36 17.55 -2.85
CA GLY A 16 -10.69 17.01 -2.57
C GLY A 16 -10.83 16.36 -1.20
N LEU A 17 -9.71 15.98 -0.55
CA LEU A 17 -9.72 15.35 0.77
C LEU A 17 -9.94 16.35 1.92
N LEU A 18 -9.78 17.65 1.68
CA LEU A 18 -10.04 18.70 2.69
C LEU A 18 -11.51 18.68 3.18
N GLY A 19 -12.44 18.18 2.36
CA GLY A 19 -13.85 18.08 2.71
C GLY A 19 -14.23 16.85 3.53
N ILE A 20 -13.33 15.90 3.75
CA ILE A 20 -13.66 14.57 4.33
C ILE A 20 -14.20 14.65 5.76
N PRO A 21 -13.62 15.45 6.69
CA PRO A 21 -14.16 15.55 8.04
C PRO A 21 -15.62 16.00 8.09
N LYS A 22 -16.04 16.85 7.14
CA LYS A 22 -17.43 17.35 7.05
C LYS A 22 -18.40 16.29 6.52
N ARG A 23 -17.92 15.29 5.77
CA ARG A 23 -18.73 14.20 5.21
C ARG A 23 -19.06 13.12 6.23
N ARG A 24 -18.42 13.12 7.41
CA ARG A 24 -18.62 12.14 8.49
C ARG A 24 -18.51 10.68 8.04
N LEU A 25 -17.58 10.42 7.11
CA LEU A 25 -17.26 9.06 6.67
C LEU A 25 -16.56 8.34 7.82
N ALA A 26 -17.26 7.44 8.52
CA ALA A 26 -16.73 6.71 9.68
C ALA A 26 -15.48 5.88 9.31
N ASN A 27 -15.46 5.39 8.07
CA ASN A 27 -14.37 4.65 7.46
C ASN A 27 -13.33 5.55 6.77
N ALA A 28 -13.23 6.84 7.10
CA ALA A 28 -12.15 7.70 6.60
C ALA A 28 -10.97 7.85 7.56
N GLY A 29 -10.97 7.14 8.69
CA GLY A 29 -9.81 7.02 9.57
C GLY A 29 -9.26 8.38 10.01
N TRP A 30 -7.97 8.61 9.81
CA TRP A 30 -7.32 9.88 10.11
C TRP A 30 -7.92 11.06 9.33
N ASN A 31 -8.26 10.87 8.06
CA ASN A 31 -8.93 11.89 7.25
C ASN A 31 -10.34 12.24 7.75
N ALA A 32 -10.99 11.41 8.57
CA ALA A 32 -12.26 11.76 9.21
C ALA A 32 -12.06 12.76 10.36
N LYS A 33 -10.88 12.76 11.00
CA LYS A 33 -10.55 13.55 12.19
C LYS A 33 -9.79 14.82 11.85
N MET A 34 -9.00 14.79 10.78
CA MET A 34 -8.08 15.86 10.40
C MET A 34 -8.49 16.50 9.06
N THR A 35 -8.47 17.83 9.00
CA THR A 35 -8.62 18.56 7.74
C THR A 35 -7.27 18.56 7.03
N SER A 36 -7.08 17.64 6.08
CA SER A 36 -5.81 17.48 5.38
C SER A 36 -6.03 16.99 3.94
N PRO A 37 -5.22 17.45 2.96
CA PRO A 37 -5.25 16.95 1.60
C PRO A 37 -4.46 15.65 1.41
N TYR A 38 -3.87 15.11 2.48
CA TYR A 38 -3.03 13.91 2.42
C TYR A 38 -3.82 12.69 2.84
N TYR A 39 -3.87 11.67 1.98
CA TYR A 39 -4.57 10.43 2.28
C TYR A 39 -3.79 9.63 3.35
N MET A 40 -4.41 9.42 4.52
CA MET A 40 -3.93 8.64 5.66
C MET A 40 -2.45 8.89 6.03
N LEU A 41 -2.07 10.15 6.22
CA LEU A 41 -0.68 10.56 6.44
C LEU A 41 -0.05 9.88 7.68
N ASP A 42 -0.85 9.66 8.73
CA ASP A 42 -0.46 8.95 9.95
C ASP A 42 0.03 7.53 9.67
N LEU A 43 -0.69 6.77 8.83
CA LEU A 43 -0.30 5.41 8.46
C LEU A 43 1.00 5.40 7.64
N HIS A 44 1.23 6.42 6.82
CA HIS A 44 2.47 6.58 6.08
C HIS A 44 3.66 6.85 7.02
N ARG A 45 3.47 7.75 7.99
CA ARG A 45 4.44 8.06 9.06
C ARG A 45 4.76 6.83 9.89
N ASP A 46 3.76 6.11 10.38
CA ASP A 46 3.92 4.91 11.21
C ASP A 46 4.71 3.82 10.49
N ARG A 47 4.45 3.62 9.19
CA ARG A 47 5.22 2.68 8.38
C ARG A 47 6.70 3.03 8.30
N MET A 48 7.00 4.31 8.06
CA MET A 48 8.38 4.79 7.97
C MET A 48 9.08 4.71 9.32
N LEU A 49 8.37 5.02 10.41
CA LEU A 49 8.88 4.89 11.78
C LEU A 49 9.28 3.45 12.10
N ARG A 50 8.39 2.47 11.87
CA ARG A 50 8.72 1.05 12.14
C ARG A 50 9.93 0.58 11.36
N ALA A 51 10.03 0.97 10.10
CA ALA A 51 11.19 0.68 9.27
C ALA A 51 12.46 1.31 9.85
N ALA A 52 12.44 2.61 10.16
CA ALA A 52 13.59 3.30 10.75
C ALA A 52 14.04 2.66 12.08
N THR A 53 13.08 2.27 12.92
CA THR A 53 13.35 1.53 14.16
C THR A 53 13.99 0.18 13.90
N HIS A 54 13.52 -0.59 12.93
CA HIS A 54 14.07 -1.91 12.59
C HIS A 54 15.58 -1.85 12.26
N TRP A 55 16.01 -0.83 11.50
CA TRP A 55 17.42 -0.63 11.16
C TRP A 55 18.22 0.19 12.18
N ASN A 56 17.63 0.54 13.33
CA ASN A 56 18.23 1.41 14.34
C ASN A 56 18.73 2.75 13.77
N TRP A 57 17.97 3.35 12.84
CA TRP A 57 18.27 4.66 12.27
C TRP A 57 17.82 5.77 13.23
N THR A 58 18.54 5.95 14.34
CA THR A 58 18.16 6.89 15.40
C THR A 58 17.78 8.29 14.88
N PRO A 59 18.57 8.95 13.99
CA PRO A 59 18.18 10.28 13.47
C PRO A 59 16.87 10.25 12.67
N ALA A 60 16.64 9.18 11.91
CA ALA A 60 15.42 9.00 11.15
C ALA A 60 14.21 8.74 12.06
N VAL A 61 14.38 7.94 13.11
CA VAL A 61 13.37 7.71 14.16
C VAL A 61 13.01 9.03 14.83
N GLU A 62 13.98 9.82 15.27
CA GLU A 62 13.76 11.14 15.89
C GLU A 62 13.03 12.10 14.95
N THR A 63 13.33 12.04 13.66
CA THR A 63 12.66 12.87 12.64
C THR A 63 11.20 12.52 12.47
N ILE A 64 10.84 11.22 12.56
CA ILE A 64 9.53 10.71 12.15
C ILE A 64 8.67 10.20 13.31
N ALA A 65 9.15 10.19 14.56
CA ALA A 65 8.40 9.68 15.70
C ALA A 65 7.37 10.67 16.26
N GLY A 66 6.23 10.14 16.72
CA GLY A 66 5.21 10.91 17.43
C GLY A 66 4.57 12.05 16.61
N GLU A 67 3.73 12.86 17.25
CA GLU A 67 3.01 13.96 16.59
C GLU A 67 3.95 14.94 15.90
N THR A 68 5.11 15.23 16.50
CA THR A 68 6.16 16.05 15.88
C THR A 68 6.65 15.44 14.57
N GLY A 69 6.90 14.13 14.53
CA GLY A 69 7.30 13.46 13.30
C GLY A 69 6.21 13.43 12.22
N LEU A 70 4.94 13.34 12.63
CA LEU A 70 3.82 13.49 11.69
C LEU A 70 3.78 14.91 11.10
N GLN A 71 4.00 15.93 11.91
CA GLN A 71 4.10 17.32 11.44
C GLN A 71 5.31 17.51 10.52
N ASN A 72 6.49 16.99 10.87
CA ASN A 72 7.68 17.05 10.02
C ASN A 72 7.43 16.46 8.63
N LEU A 73 6.73 15.32 8.57
CA LEU A 73 6.33 14.70 7.30
C LEU A 73 5.36 15.59 6.51
N ALA A 74 4.36 16.17 7.18
CA ALA A 74 3.41 17.09 6.56
C ALA A 74 4.10 18.33 5.99
N ASP A 75 5.00 18.94 6.76
CA ASP A 75 5.74 20.16 6.40
C ASP A 75 6.69 19.92 5.22
N ALA A 76 7.35 18.76 5.19
CA ALA A 76 8.21 18.37 4.07
C ALA A 76 7.41 18.28 2.76
N VAL A 77 6.24 17.64 2.80
CA VAL A 77 5.34 17.53 1.63
C VAL A 77 4.76 18.90 1.26
N GLU A 78 4.32 19.69 2.23
CA GLU A 78 3.76 21.02 2.01
C GLU A 78 4.76 21.96 1.35
N THR A 79 5.98 22.01 1.87
CA THR A 79 7.09 22.83 1.36
C THR A 79 7.42 22.44 -0.08
N PHE A 80 7.51 21.13 -0.35
CA PHE A 80 7.74 20.64 -1.69
C PHE A 80 6.62 21.06 -2.66
N LEU A 81 5.35 20.84 -2.27
CA LEU A 81 4.21 21.15 -3.11
C LEU A 81 4.01 22.66 -3.34
N ALA A 82 4.41 23.51 -2.38
CA ALA A 82 4.37 24.97 -2.57
C ALA A 82 5.23 25.44 -3.75
N GLN A 83 6.26 24.66 -4.12
CA GLN A 83 7.14 24.94 -5.25
C GLN A 83 6.70 24.27 -6.56
N HIS A 84 5.82 23.27 -6.50
CA HIS A 84 5.51 22.38 -7.64
C HIS A 84 4.03 22.35 -8.05
N GLY A 85 3.15 23.05 -7.33
CA GLY A 85 1.70 23.13 -7.63
C GLY A 85 0.85 22.21 -6.73
N LYS A 86 -0.40 22.63 -6.50
CA LYS A 86 -1.36 22.01 -5.57
C LYS A 86 -2.77 21.90 -6.15
N GLU A 87 -2.94 22.09 -7.45
CA GLU A 87 -4.25 22.24 -8.10
C GLU A 87 -4.90 20.89 -8.45
N THR A 88 -4.10 19.85 -8.66
CA THR A 88 -4.58 18.53 -9.10
C THR A 88 -4.07 17.41 -8.18
N PRO A 89 -4.71 16.23 -8.18
CA PRO A 89 -4.23 15.10 -7.42
C PRO A 89 -2.83 14.64 -7.86
N LEU A 90 -1.96 14.38 -6.88
CA LEU A 90 -0.58 13.96 -7.09
C LEU A 90 -0.26 12.69 -6.31
N ARG A 91 0.55 11.81 -6.90
CA ARG A 91 1.35 10.86 -6.12
C ARG A 91 2.53 11.62 -5.57
N VAL A 92 2.67 11.69 -4.25
CA VAL A 92 3.86 12.21 -3.58
C VAL A 92 4.65 11.03 -3.02
N LYS A 93 5.87 10.83 -3.51
CA LYS A 93 6.83 9.88 -2.96
C LYS A 93 7.73 10.64 -2.00
N VAL A 94 7.71 10.26 -0.72
CA VAL A 94 8.60 10.84 0.30
C VAL A 94 9.69 9.82 0.62
N LEU A 95 10.95 10.24 0.59
CA LEU A 95 12.11 9.44 0.98
C LEU A 95 12.61 9.88 2.35
N LEU A 96 13.11 8.93 3.13
CA LEU A 96 13.75 9.15 4.42
C LEU A 96 15.07 8.40 4.44
N THR A 97 16.14 9.18 4.59
CA THR A 97 17.51 8.70 4.73
C THR A 97 17.79 8.24 6.16
N SER A 98 18.88 7.49 6.37
CA SER A 98 19.29 7.03 7.70
C SER A 98 19.70 8.16 8.65
N ASP A 99 20.12 9.30 8.10
CA ASP A 99 20.46 10.54 8.82
C ASP A 99 19.25 11.46 9.05
N GLY A 100 18.03 11.01 8.75
CA GLY A 100 16.80 11.73 9.08
C GLY A 100 16.40 12.83 8.10
N LYS A 101 17.00 12.89 6.91
CA LYS A 101 16.58 13.84 5.87
C LYS A 101 15.37 13.31 5.11
N LEU A 102 14.36 14.16 4.99
CA LEU A 102 13.18 13.97 4.15
C LEU A 102 13.36 14.65 2.80
N SER A 103 12.97 13.96 1.72
CA SER A 103 12.90 14.52 0.38
C SER A 103 11.64 14.03 -0.34
N CYS A 104 11.18 14.77 -1.35
CA CYS A 104 9.93 14.47 -2.05
C CYS A 104 10.12 14.46 -3.56
N GLU A 105 9.37 13.57 -4.22
CA GLU A 105 9.13 13.56 -5.66
C GLU A 105 7.61 13.54 -5.87
N ALA A 106 7.10 14.18 -6.92
CA ALA A 106 5.69 14.07 -7.27
C ALA A 106 5.45 13.80 -8.75
N SER A 107 4.33 13.16 -9.03
CA SER A 107 3.82 12.94 -10.38
C SER A 107 2.29 13.04 -10.39
N PRO A 108 1.66 13.59 -11.45
CA PRO A 108 0.21 13.60 -11.58
C PRO A 108 -0.40 12.20 -11.48
N VAL A 109 -1.59 12.11 -10.88
CA VAL A 109 -2.40 10.89 -10.86
C VAL A 109 -3.84 11.19 -11.23
N PRO A 110 -4.57 10.22 -11.82
CA PRO A 110 -5.97 10.42 -12.12
C PRO A 110 -6.81 10.62 -10.84
N PRO A 111 -7.96 11.31 -10.94
CA PRO A 111 -8.97 11.31 -9.89
C PRO A 111 -9.37 9.87 -9.52
N VAL A 112 -9.69 9.66 -8.24
CA VAL A 112 -10.16 8.37 -7.72
C VAL A 112 -11.42 8.62 -6.91
N PRO A 113 -12.48 7.82 -7.08
CA PRO A 113 -13.69 7.97 -6.28
C PRO A 113 -13.41 7.80 -4.78
N LEU A 114 -14.13 8.53 -3.94
CA LEU A 114 -13.93 8.45 -2.49
C LEU A 114 -14.20 7.06 -1.94
N GLN A 115 -15.17 6.32 -2.51
CA GLN A 115 -15.44 4.93 -2.15
C GLN A 115 -14.28 3.98 -2.45
N ASN A 116 -13.38 4.31 -3.37
CA ASN A 116 -12.16 3.53 -3.62
C ASN A 116 -11.07 3.89 -2.61
N LEU A 117 -11.01 5.13 -2.12
CA LEU A 117 -10.09 5.54 -1.05
C LEU A 117 -10.57 5.12 0.34
N PHE A 118 -11.87 5.13 0.55
CA PHE A 118 -12.53 4.82 1.82
C PHE A 118 -13.72 3.90 1.52
N PRO A 119 -13.47 2.61 1.22
CA PRO A 119 -14.57 1.65 1.08
C PRO A 119 -15.16 1.31 2.45
N GLU A 120 -16.49 1.21 2.53
CA GLU A 120 -17.19 0.69 3.72
C GLU A 120 -17.27 -0.83 3.70
N ARG A 121 -17.26 -1.42 2.50
CA ARG A 121 -17.23 -2.86 2.26
C ARG A 121 -16.57 -3.14 0.91
N LEU A 122 -16.16 -4.39 0.71
CA LEU A 122 -15.67 -4.92 -0.55
C LEU A 122 -16.63 -6.02 -1.02
N PRO A 123 -17.58 -5.69 -1.92
CA PRO A 123 -18.65 -6.60 -2.30
C PRO A 123 -18.11 -7.90 -2.93
N PRO A 124 -18.64 -9.08 -2.57
CA PRO A 124 -18.30 -10.31 -3.27
C PRO A 124 -18.60 -10.24 -4.78
N PRO A 125 -17.84 -10.96 -5.62
CA PRO A 125 -18.09 -11.00 -7.05
C PRO A 125 -19.50 -11.50 -7.36
N GLY A 126 -20.21 -10.80 -8.25
CA GLY A 126 -21.58 -11.16 -8.65
C GLY A 126 -22.66 -10.74 -7.64
N SER A 127 -22.30 -10.14 -6.51
CA SER A 127 -23.26 -9.52 -5.58
C SER A 127 -23.86 -8.23 -6.17
N SER A 128 -25.02 -7.81 -5.65
CA SER A 128 -25.62 -6.52 -6.01
C SER A 128 -24.74 -5.36 -5.56
N LYS A 129 -24.41 -4.45 -6.48
CA LYS A 129 -23.62 -3.25 -6.17
C LYS A 129 -24.50 -2.13 -5.60
N GLU A 130 -23.99 -1.49 -4.56
CA GLU A 130 -24.52 -0.25 -4.00
C GLU A 130 -23.77 0.97 -4.53
N THR A 131 -24.38 2.15 -4.46
CA THR A 131 -23.75 3.40 -4.90
C THR A 131 -22.51 3.77 -4.08
N SER A 132 -22.44 3.30 -2.82
CA SER A 132 -21.31 3.47 -1.91
C SER A 132 -20.18 2.46 -2.15
N ASP A 133 -20.39 1.43 -2.96
CA ASP A 133 -19.37 0.42 -3.25
C ASP A 133 -18.26 0.98 -4.15
N PRO A 134 -17.00 0.57 -3.95
CA PRO A 134 -15.88 0.99 -4.78
C PRO A 134 -16.11 0.68 -6.27
N SER A 135 -15.68 1.60 -7.13
CA SER A 135 -15.71 1.41 -8.58
C SER A 135 -14.78 0.26 -8.98
N GLU A 136 -15.28 -0.63 -9.84
CA GLU A 136 -14.49 -1.66 -10.50
C GLU A 136 -13.77 -1.18 -11.76
N GLU A 137 -14.03 0.07 -12.17
CA GLU A 137 -13.40 0.72 -13.31
C GLU A 137 -12.38 1.77 -12.84
N PRO A 138 -11.20 1.87 -13.49
CA PRO A 138 -10.74 0.99 -14.56
C PRO A 138 -10.25 -0.37 -14.05
N LEU A 139 -10.53 -1.44 -14.80
CA LEU A 139 -10.02 -2.78 -14.50
C LEU A 139 -8.49 -2.86 -14.60
N MET A 140 -7.85 -3.49 -13.61
CA MET A 140 -6.44 -3.88 -13.64
C MET A 140 -6.26 -5.34 -14.06
N GLU A 141 -5.33 -5.62 -14.97
CA GLU A 141 -4.81 -6.97 -15.18
C GLU A 141 -3.87 -7.34 -14.03
N VAL A 142 -4.08 -8.49 -13.40
CA VAL A 142 -3.23 -8.96 -12.30
C VAL A 142 -2.57 -10.27 -12.70
N VAL A 143 -1.28 -10.27 -12.94
CA VAL A 143 -0.53 -11.49 -13.31
C VAL A 143 0.25 -12.03 -12.12
N VAL A 144 0.59 -13.30 -12.16
CA VAL A 144 1.48 -13.93 -11.17
C VAL A 144 2.89 -13.99 -11.75
N ASP A 145 3.89 -13.57 -10.99
CA ASP A 145 5.28 -13.72 -11.39
C ASP A 145 5.62 -15.21 -11.51
N ASN A 146 6.32 -15.56 -12.58
CA ASN A 146 6.75 -16.94 -12.83
C ASN A 146 8.06 -17.29 -12.11
N THR A 147 8.67 -16.31 -11.43
CA THR A 147 9.87 -16.50 -10.61
C THR A 147 9.53 -16.23 -9.16
N GLU A 148 9.91 -17.17 -8.29
CA GLU A 148 9.71 -17.01 -6.85
C GLU A 148 10.67 -15.98 -6.26
N THR A 149 10.22 -15.31 -5.20
CA THR A 149 10.96 -14.30 -4.44
C THR A 149 11.16 -14.78 -3.01
N SER A 150 12.41 -14.73 -2.54
CA SER A 150 12.71 -14.97 -1.12
C SER A 150 12.34 -13.76 -0.28
N GLN A 151 11.67 -14.00 0.85
CA GLN A 151 11.36 -12.97 1.82
C GLN A 151 12.63 -12.37 2.44
N SER A 152 12.62 -11.07 2.65
CA SER A 152 13.67 -10.32 3.34
C SER A 152 13.11 -9.07 4.01
N GLU A 153 13.95 -8.37 4.77
CA GLU A 153 13.66 -7.01 5.27
C GLU A 153 13.23 -6.05 4.14
N TYR A 154 13.74 -6.22 2.91
CA TYR A 154 13.43 -5.37 1.76
C TYR A 154 12.12 -5.74 1.05
N THR A 155 11.57 -6.92 1.33
CA THR A 155 10.19 -7.28 0.94
C THR A 155 9.18 -6.96 2.04
N HIS A 156 9.64 -6.75 3.26
CA HIS A 156 8.79 -6.42 4.40
C HIS A 156 8.61 -4.92 4.57
N PHE A 157 9.69 -4.15 4.44
CA PHE A 157 9.66 -2.70 4.53
C PHE A 157 9.83 -2.04 3.17
N LYS A 158 9.20 -0.89 3.01
CA LYS A 158 9.24 -0.13 1.77
C LYS A 158 10.54 0.67 1.65
N THR A 159 11.50 0.14 0.90
CA THR A 159 12.85 0.71 0.71
C THR A 159 13.18 0.93 -0.77
N THR A 160 14.19 1.74 -1.07
CA THR A 160 14.68 1.92 -2.44
C THR A 160 15.41 0.69 -3.02
N LYS A 161 15.68 -0.35 -2.21
CA LYS A 161 16.16 -1.65 -2.70
C LYS A 161 15.00 -2.47 -3.25
N ARG A 162 14.72 -2.28 -4.54
CA ARG A 162 13.52 -2.82 -5.20
C ARG A 162 13.77 -3.78 -6.35
N ALA A 163 15.01 -4.24 -6.56
CA ALA A 163 15.37 -5.09 -7.69
C ALA A 163 14.47 -6.33 -7.87
N MET A 164 14.02 -6.98 -6.79
CA MET A 164 13.07 -8.10 -6.87
C MET A 164 11.73 -7.68 -7.49
N TYR A 165 11.19 -6.53 -7.10
CA TYR A 165 9.95 -6.00 -7.65
C TYR A 165 10.14 -5.49 -9.08
N ASP A 166 11.25 -4.80 -9.36
CA ASP A 166 11.52 -4.22 -10.66
C ASP A 166 11.73 -5.34 -11.70
N THR A 167 12.48 -6.38 -11.36
CA THR A 167 12.65 -7.55 -12.24
C THR A 167 11.35 -8.35 -12.44
N ALA A 168 10.47 -8.44 -11.42
CA ALA A 168 9.14 -9.04 -11.58
C ALA A 168 8.30 -8.28 -12.60
N ARG A 169 8.34 -6.94 -12.54
CA ARG A 169 7.65 -6.06 -13.50
C ARG A 169 8.23 -6.19 -14.90
N ASP A 170 9.55 -6.30 -15.02
CA ASP A 170 10.23 -6.50 -16.31
C ASP A 170 9.84 -7.85 -16.94
N ARG A 171 9.84 -8.94 -16.17
CA ARG A 171 9.36 -10.26 -16.63
C ARG A 171 7.91 -10.21 -17.08
N ALA A 172 7.05 -9.52 -16.33
CA ALA A 172 5.65 -9.29 -16.66
C ALA A 172 5.42 -8.24 -17.77
N ARG A 173 6.49 -7.63 -18.29
CA ARG A 173 6.49 -6.58 -19.33
C ARG A 173 5.58 -5.40 -19.00
N ILE A 174 5.59 -4.95 -17.76
CA ILE A 174 4.72 -3.86 -17.28
C ILE A 174 5.38 -2.52 -17.55
N ALA A 175 4.83 -1.76 -18.50
CA ALA A 175 5.21 -0.37 -18.73
C ALA A 175 4.62 0.58 -17.66
N PRO A 176 5.17 1.79 -17.47
CA PRO A 176 4.71 2.73 -16.44
C PRO A 176 3.22 3.11 -16.51
N THR A 177 2.63 3.10 -17.71
CA THR A 177 1.23 3.48 -17.95
C THR A 177 0.27 2.29 -18.00
N ASP A 178 0.78 1.07 -17.91
CA ASP A 178 -0.05 -0.13 -18.04
C ASP A 178 -0.99 -0.27 -16.85
N ARG A 179 -2.20 -0.71 -17.16
CA ARG A 179 -3.17 -1.17 -16.16
C ARG A 179 -2.90 -2.62 -15.82
N LYS A 180 -1.68 -2.89 -15.38
CA LYS A 180 -1.18 -4.21 -15.05
C LYS A 180 -0.38 -4.20 -13.76
N GLU A 181 -0.59 -5.21 -12.94
CA GLU A 181 0.14 -5.48 -11.71
C GLU A 181 0.66 -6.91 -11.73
N VAL A 182 1.81 -7.15 -11.10
CA VAL A 182 2.40 -8.48 -10.94
C VAL A 182 2.47 -8.84 -9.47
N LEU A 183 1.98 -10.04 -9.13
CA LEU A 183 2.03 -10.63 -7.81
C LEU A 183 3.32 -11.42 -7.62
N LEU A 184 4.01 -11.21 -6.51
CA LEU A 184 5.22 -11.93 -6.15
C LEU A 184 4.86 -13.20 -5.38
N VAL A 185 5.51 -14.31 -5.72
CA VAL A 185 5.31 -15.62 -5.09
C VAL A 185 6.45 -15.91 -4.13
N ASN A 186 6.15 -16.32 -2.90
CA ASN A 186 7.11 -16.67 -1.88
C ASN A 186 7.83 -17.99 -2.24
N SER A 187 9.16 -17.94 -2.33
CA SER A 187 9.97 -19.14 -2.63
C SER A 187 9.97 -20.21 -1.54
N ARG A 188 9.48 -19.87 -0.34
CA ARG A 188 9.42 -20.83 0.77
C ARG A 188 8.34 -21.87 0.56
N ASP A 189 7.17 -21.45 0.09
CA ASP A 189 5.96 -22.25 0.20
C ASP A 189 4.92 -21.96 -0.89
N GLY A 190 5.25 -21.14 -1.88
CA GLY A 190 4.38 -20.80 -3.01
C GLY A 190 3.19 -19.90 -2.65
N THR A 191 3.19 -19.24 -1.48
CA THR A 191 2.17 -18.22 -1.16
C THR A 191 2.36 -16.95 -1.97
N ILE A 192 1.27 -16.28 -2.33
CA ILE A 192 1.34 -14.90 -2.80
C ILE A 192 1.85 -14.03 -1.64
N MET A 193 2.77 -13.11 -1.91
CA MET A 193 3.25 -12.16 -0.91
C MET A 193 2.47 -10.86 -1.01
N GLU A 194 2.65 -10.16 -2.14
CA GLU A 194 2.05 -8.88 -2.47
C GLU A 194 2.19 -8.64 -3.97
N GLY A 195 1.66 -7.52 -4.48
CA GLY A 195 1.96 -7.01 -5.81
C GLY A 195 3.19 -6.11 -5.82
N SER A 196 3.75 -5.84 -7.00
CA SER A 196 4.96 -5.02 -7.11
C SER A 196 4.80 -3.61 -6.52
N LEU A 197 3.58 -3.04 -6.55
CA LEU A 197 3.24 -1.73 -6.02
C LEU A 197 1.99 -1.72 -5.12
N THR A 198 1.40 -2.88 -4.83
CA THR A 198 0.08 -2.99 -4.19
C THR A 198 -0.03 -4.19 -3.26
N THR A 199 -0.97 -4.14 -2.32
CA THR A 199 -1.42 -5.31 -1.55
C THR A 199 -2.64 -5.95 -2.21
N PRO A 200 -2.63 -7.25 -2.52
CA PRO A 200 -3.78 -7.96 -3.09
C PRO A 200 -4.77 -8.42 -2.02
N TRP A 201 -6.04 -8.53 -2.43
CA TRP A 201 -7.18 -8.93 -1.62
C TRP A 201 -8.04 -9.90 -2.43
N PHE A 202 -8.22 -11.11 -1.92
CA PHE A 202 -8.93 -12.18 -2.61
C PHE A 202 -10.17 -12.57 -1.82
N TRP A 203 -11.19 -13.11 -2.50
CA TRP A 203 -12.32 -13.73 -1.82
C TRP A 203 -12.04 -15.20 -1.56
N ARG A 204 -12.04 -15.62 -0.29
CA ARG A 204 -11.89 -17.01 0.14
C ARG A 204 -13.03 -17.38 1.09
N ASN A 205 -13.21 -18.67 1.37
CA ASN A 205 -14.11 -19.19 2.42
C ASN A 205 -15.50 -18.52 2.49
N ALA A 206 -16.45 -18.99 1.65
CA ALA A 206 -17.83 -18.50 1.58
C ALA A 206 -17.98 -16.97 1.32
N GLY A 207 -16.98 -16.34 0.71
CA GLY A 207 -17.05 -14.95 0.25
C GLY A 207 -16.42 -13.91 1.18
N ALA A 208 -15.65 -14.33 2.19
CA ALA A 208 -14.84 -13.42 2.98
C ALA A 208 -13.71 -12.84 2.13
N VAL A 209 -13.48 -11.52 2.23
CA VAL A 209 -12.27 -10.92 1.68
C VAL A 209 -11.11 -11.24 2.61
N VAL A 210 -10.01 -11.65 2.01
CA VAL A 210 -8.77 -11.98 2.67
C VAL A 210 -7.68 -11.05 2.17
N LYS A 211 -6.97 -10.45 3.12
CA LYS A 211 -5.67 -9.82 2.90
C LYS A 211 -4.58 -10.86 3.12
N MET A 212 -3.59 -10.85 2.24
CA MET A 212 -2.45 -11.75 2.34
C MET A 212 -1.59 -11.47 3.58
N GLU A 213 -1.33 -12.49 4.39
CA GLU A 213 -0.23 -12.45 5.35
C GLU A 213 1.11 -12.73 4.66
N PRO A 214 2.15 -11.93 4.90
CA PRO A 214 3.51 -12.42 4.73
C PRO A 214 3.79 -13.41 5.86
N LEU A 215 4.25 -14.61 5.49
CA LEU A 215 4.62 -15.67 6.42
C LEU A 215 5.37 -15.13 7.63
N ALA A 216 4.92 -15.54 8.82
CA ALA A 216 5.62 -15.34 10.07
C ALA A 216 6.97 -16.08 10.00
N ASP A 217 8.06 -15.38 9.69
CA ASP A 217 9.38 -15.95 9.88
C ASP A 217 10.10 -15.33 11.07
N GLY A 218 10.81 -16.18 11.82
CA GLY A 218 11.55 -15.86 13.04
C GLY A 218 12.73 -14.90 12.85
N LEU A 219 12.88 -14.27 11.69
CA LEU A 219 13.90 -13.26 11.39
C LEU A 219 13.71 -11.96 12.20
N LEU A 220 12.52 -11.74 12.79
CA LEU A 220 12.19 -10.54 13.58
C LEU A 220 11.61 -10.88 14.96
N LYS A 221 12.16 -11.88 15.66
CA LYS A 221 11.83 -12.09 17.08
C LYS A 221 12.37 -10.92 17.93
N GLY A 222 11.49 -10.00 18.31
CA GLY A 222 11.79 -8.91 19.26
C GLY A 222 10.53 -8.22 19.77
N GLU A 223 10.26 -8.40 21.06
CA GLU A 223 9.53 -7.59 22.07
C GLU A 223 8.51 -6.50 21.69
N TYR A 224 7.80 -6.61 20.57
CA TYR A 224 6.61 -5.80 20.32
C TYR A 224 5.40 -6.72 20.16
N PRO A 225 4.32 -6.52 20.95
CA PRO A 225 3.17 -7.39 20.92
C PRO A 225 2.56 -7.46 19.52
N ASP A 226 2.02 -8.64 19.26
CA ASP A 226 1.44 -9.21 18.06
C ASP A 226 0.28 -8.38 17.47
N VAL A 227 0.59 -7.18 16.97
CA VAL A 227 -0.38 -6.25 16.38
C VAL A 227 0.07 -5.84 14.97
N SER A 228 -0.43 -6.58 13.98
CA SER A 228 -0.44 -6.26 12.54
C SER A 228 0.88 -5.72 11.96
N ARG A 229 1.65 -6.66 11.42
CA ARG A 229 2.94 -6.52 10.70
C ARG A 229 2.95 -5.58 9.48
N HIS A 230 1.94 -4.72 9.26
CA HIS A 230 1.81 -3.80 8.14
C HIS A 230 0.96 -2.56 8.51
N LEU A 231 1.27 -1.72 9.52
CA LEU A 231 0.55 -0.43 9.65
C LEU A 231 0.87 0.51 8.48
N GLY A 232 0.03 0.38 7.45
CA GLY A 232 -0.26 1.21 6.30
C GLY A 232 -1.76 1.02 6.02
N LEU A 233 -2.30 1.56 4.92
CA LEU A 233 -3.71 1.35 4.51
C LEU A 233 -4.23 -0.10 4.65
N PRO A 234 -3.43 -1.16 4.39
CA PRO A 234 -3.89 -2.54 4.56
C PRO A 234 -4.16 -2.97 6.01
N ALA A 235 -3.48 -2.42 7.02
CA ALA A 235 -3.83 -2.73 8.41
C ALA A 235 -5.09 -1.99 8.86
N ASP A 236 -5.27 -0.75 8.43
CA ASP A 236 -6.48 0.02 8.72
C ASP A 236 -7.75 -0.63 8.12
N CYS A 237 -7.63 -1.34 7.01
CA CYS A 237 -8.75 -2.12 6.44
C CYS A 237 -9.07 -3.40 7.23
N VAL A 238 -8.06 -4.12 7.74
CA VAL A 238 -8.28 -5.25 8.66
C VAL A 238 -8.88 -4.75 9.98
N LEU A 239 -8.38 -3.62 10.51
CA LEU A 239 -8.93 -2.98 11.71
C LEU A 239 -10.39 -2.52 11.54
N ARG A 240 -10.85 -2.33 10.31
CA ARG A 240 -12.25 -2.00 9.97
C ARG A 240 -13.10 -3.21 9.64
N ASN A 241 -12.59 -4.43 9.88
CA ASN A 241 -13.24 -5.69 9.54
C ASN A 241 -13.61 -5.81 8.04
N LEU A 242 -12.86 -5.17 7.14
CA LEU A 242 -13.06 -5.31 5.69
C LEU A 242 -12.53 -6.63 5.17
N ALA A 243 -11.57 -7.24 5.87
CA ALA A 243 -10.95 -8.50 5.49
C ALA A 243 -10.38 -9.24 6.70
N ALA A 244 -10.23 -10.56 6.56
CA ALA A 244 -9.40 -11.38 7.43
C ALA A 244 -7.97 -11.50 6.87
N GLU A 245 -7.01 -11.87 7.71
CA GLU A 245 -5.66 -12.20 7.27
C GLU A 245 -5.55 -13.73 7.04
N GLU A 246 -5.13 -14.16 5.86
CA GLU A 246 -4.97 -15.59 5.49
C GLU A 246 -3.92 -15.73 4.37
N GLU A 247 -3.26 -16.88 4.30
CA GLU A 247 -2.34 -17.22 3.22
C GLU A 247 -3.11 -17.70 1.97
N VAL A 248 -2.76 -17.18 0.79
CA VAL A 248 -3.26 -17.68 -0.50
C VAL A 248 -2.10 -18.23 -1.32
N LYS A 249 -2.19 -19.50 -1.70
CA LYS A 249 -1.21 -20.15 -2.58
C LYS A 249 -1.36 -19.65 -4.02
N ALA A 250 -0.27 -19.40 -4.71
CA ALA A 250 -0.29 -19.02 -6.12
C ALA A 250 -1.03 -20.07 -6.98
N GLY A 251 -0.84 -21.35 -6.67
CA GLY A 251 -1.51 -22.47 -7.34
C GLY A 251 -3.01 -22.61 -7.06
N SER A 252 -3.59 -21.83 -6.13
CA SER A 252 -5.05 -21.81 -5.92
C SER A 252 -5.76 -20.71 -6.71
N LEU A 253 -5.02 -19.83 -7.38
CA LEU A 253 -5.58 -18.80 -8.23
C LEU A 253 -6.15 -19.39 -9.51
N VAL A 254 -7.24 -18.79 -10.02
CA VAL A 254 -7.85 -19.17 -11.30
C VAL A 254 -7.82 -18.03 -12.32
N ASP A 255 -7.76 -18.33 -13.61
CA ASP A 255 -7.83 -17.28 -14.65
C ASP A 255 -9.19 -16.57 -14.60
N GLY A 256 -9.15 -15.24 -14.66
CA GLY A 256 -10.32 -14.39 -14.55
C GLY A 256 -10.81 -14.18 -13.11
N GLU A 257 -10.12 -14.74 -12.11
CA GLU A 257 -10.47 -14.56 -10.70
C GLU A 257 -10.49 -13.07 -10.34
N PRO A 258 -11.62 -12.55 -9.84
CA PRO A 258 -11.69 -11.17 -9.39
C PRO A 258 -10.89 -10.99 -8.10
N CYS A 259 -10.21 -9.86 -7.98
CA CYS A 259 -9.52 -9.45 -6.75
C CYS A 259 -9.57 -7.93 -6.60
N TRP A 260 -9.29 -7.43 -5.40
CA TRP A 260 -8.87 -6.04 -5.24
C TRP A 260 -7.36 -5.98 -5.07
N ILE A 261 -6.76 -4.88 -5.50
CA ILE A 261 -5.39 -4.50 -5.14
C ILE A 261 -5.42 -3.09 -4.56
N SER A 262 -4.59 -2.80 -3.57
CA SER A 262 -4.61 -1.49 -2.93
C SER A 262 -3.25 -0.90 -2.62
N ASN A 263 -3.17 0.43 -2.59
CA ASN A 263 -1.97 1.15 -2.14
C ASN A 263 -2.28 2.58 -1.65
N GLY A 264 -1.22 3.23 -1.15
CA GLY A 264 -1.17 4.60 -0.62
C GLY A 264 -1.66 5.73 -1.54
N VAL A 265 -1.91 5.44 -2.80
CA VAL A 265 -2.10 6.46 -3.85
C VAL A 265 -3.48 6.34 -4.49
N ARG A 266 -3.89 5.10 -4.77
CA ARG A 266 -5.13 4.78 -5.49
C ARG A 266 -6.22 4.19 -4.60
N GLY A 267 -5.95 3.96 -3.31
CA GLY A 267 -6.87 3.18 -2.47
C GLY A 267 -7.04 1.79 -3.08
N PHE A 268 -8.28 1.33 -3.19
CA PHE A 268 -8.66 0.05 -3.80
C PHE A 268 -8.90 0.18 -5.30
N THR A 269 -8.26 -0.69 -6.08
CA THR A 269 -8.44 -0.83 -7.53
C THR A 269 -8.86 -2.27 -7.83
N PHE A 270 -9.89 -2.44 -8.64
CA PHE A 270 -10.37 -3.77 -8.99
C PHE A 270 -9.46 -4.40 -10.03
N GLY A 271 -9.23 -5.70 -9.87
CA GLY A 271 -8.39 -6.48 -10.77
C GLY A 271 -9.01 -7.82 -11.14
N LYS A 272 -8.51 -8.38 -12.23
CA LYS A 272 -8.75 -9.78 -12.59
C LYS A 272 -7.43 -10.49 -12.79
N VAL A 273 -7.32 -11.66 -12.17
CA VAL A 273 -6.16 -12.53 -12.34
C VAL A 273 -6.09 -12.98 -13.79
N ARG A 274 -4.88 -12.91 -14.35
CA ARG A 274 -4.54 -13.50 -15.64
C ARG A 274 -3.41 -14.48 -15.46
N LEU A 275 -3.70 -15.75 -15.68
CA LEU A 275 -2.71 -16.81 -15.66
C LEU A 275 -2.23 -17.03 -17.09
N SER A 276 -0.92 -17.06 -17.30
CA SER A 276 -0.37 -17.50 -18.58
C SER A 276 -0.80 -18.96 -18.81
N ALA A 277 -1.27 -19.27 -20.03
CA ALA A 277 -1.50 -20.66 -20.41
C ALA A 277 -0.22 -21.48 -20.18
N ALA A 278 -0.37 -22.61 -19.50
CA ALA A 278 0.71 -23.55 -19.23
C ALA A 278 1.34 -24.09 -20.53
#